data_AF-A0A2V8CKT6-F1
#
_entry.id   AF-A0A2V8CKT6-F1
#
_cell.length_a   1.000
_cell.length_b   1.000
_cell.length_c   1.000
_cell.angle_alpha   90.00
_cell.angle_beta   90.00
_cell.angle_gamma   90.00
#
_symmetry.space_group_name_H-M   'P 1'
#
loop_
_entity.id
_entity.type
_entity.pdbx_description
1 polymer ?
#
loop_
_entity_poly.entity_id
_entity_poly.type
_entity_poly.pdbx_seq_one_letter_code
_entity_poly.pdbx_strand_id
1 'polypeptide(L)'
;MAAEAINVRVSSPSYQAYQILHIAYTVAPIVAGLDKFYHFLVNWDTYLSPIVPSTLGITAHSFMVGVGVIEVLAGLLVAVVPRYGGWVVGLWLIGIIINLLSIPAYFDIALRDFGLALGAFALSRLSAEYSPV
;
A
#
# COMPACT_ATOMS: atom_id res chain seq x y z
N MET A 1 18.11 22.51 27.25
CA MET A 1 18.61 22.27 25.88
C MET A 1 18.18 20.92 25.29
N ALA A 2 18.45 19.76 25.90
CA ALA A 2 18.05 18.47 25.28
C ALA A 2 16.52 18.27 25.13
N ALA A 3 15.72 18.67 26.11
CA ALA A 3 14.26 18.54 26.07
C ALA A 3 13.57 19.48 25.04
N GLU A 4 14.23 20.58 24.69
CA GLU A 4 13.74 21.58 23.74
C GLU A 4 13.97 21.10 22.29
N ALA A 5 15.13 20.50 22.01
CA ALA A 5 15.45 19.91 20.71
C ALA A 5 14.54 18.70 20.36
N ILE A 6 14.13 17.90 21.35
CA ILE A 6 13.22 16.76 21.13
C ILE A 6 11.79 17.24 20.85
N ASN A 7 11.29 18.27 21.57
CA ASN A 7 9.95 18.83 21.33
C ASN A 7 9.80 19.47 19.93
N VAL A 8 10.87 20.09 19.40
CA VAL A 8 10.87 20.69 18.06
C VAL A 8 10.79 19.63 16.95
N ARG A 9 11.39 18.44 17.14
CA ARG A 9 11.31 17.35 16.14
C ARG A 9 9.91 16.73 16.04
N VAL A 10 9.25 16.50 17.17
CA VAL A 10 7.92 15.86 17.20
C VAL A 10 6.81 16.80 16.69
N SER A 11 6.99 18.12 16.85
CA SER A 11 6.08 19.13 16.30
C SER A 11 6.39 19.53 14.86
N SER A 12 7.45 18.99 14.24
CA SER A 12 7.83 19.33 12.88
C SER A 12 6.79 18.83 11.85
N PRO A 13 6.44 19.63 10.82
CA PRO A 13 5.52 19.19 9.77
C PRO A 13 5.98 17.92 9.03
N SER A 14 7.29 17.71 8.89
CA SER A 14 7.86 16.51 8.25
C SER A 14 7.64 15.24 9.08
N TYR A 15 7.77 15.33 10.40
CA TYR A 15 7.45 14.21 11.30
C TYR A 15 5.94 13.90 11.30
N GLN A 16 5.08 14.94 11.29
CA GLN A 16 3.64 14.75 11.16
C GLN A 16 3.27 14.06 9.84
N ALA A 17 3.86 14.50 8.72
CA ALA A 17 3.67 13.87 7.41
C ALA A 17 4.11 12.39 7.43
N TYR A 18 5.25 12.08 8.06
CA TYR A 18 5.70 10.70 8.29
C TYR A 18 4.65 9.89 9.05
N GLN A 19 4.14 10.39 10.18
CA GLN A 19 3.13 9.68 10.98
C GLN A 19 1.83 9.45 10.20
N ILE A 20 1.35 10.45 9.47
CA ILE A 20 0.14 10.33 8.63
C ILE A 20 0.32 9.22 7.61
N LEU A 21 1.43 9.25 6.86
CA LEU A 21 1.72 8.23 5.85
C LEU A 21 1.92 6.86 6.49
N HIS A 22 2.62 6.78 7.62
CA HIS A 22 2.88 5.51 8.32
C HIS A 22 1.59 4.84 8.76
N ILE A 23 0.65 5.60 9.33
CA ILE A 23 -0.68 5.09 9.69
C ILE A 23 -1.45 4.68 8.44
N ALA A 24 -1.51 5.54 7.42
CA ALA A 24 -2.27 5.28 6.20
C ALA A 24 -1.80 4.00 5.49
N TYR A 25 -0.50 3.84 5.26
CA TYR A 25 0.08 2.66 4.59
C TYR A 25 0.19 1.43 5.48
N THR A 26 -0.01 1.56 6.79
CA THR A 26 -0.23 0.40 7.66
C THR A 26 -1.67 -0.10 7.52
N VAL A 27 -2.64 0.81 7.69
CA VAL A 27 -4.06 0.45 7.80
C VAL A 27 -4.67 0.10 6.44
N ALA A 28 -4.41 0.91 5.40
CA ALA A 28 -5.08 0.75 4.12
C ALA A 28 -4.82 -0.63 3.46
N PRO A 29 -3.58 -1.16 3.39
CA PRO A 29 -3.35 -2.49 2.83
C PRO A 29 -3.97 -3.62 3.66
N ILE A 30 -4.01 -3.49 4.99
CA ILE A 30 -4.66 -4.48 5.86
C ILE A 30 -6.15 -4.52 5.58
N VAL A 31 -6.80 -3.36 5.54
CA VAL A 31 -8.25 -3.27 5.28
C VAL A 31 -8.57 -3.76 3.87
N ALA A 32 -7.83 -3.31 2.85
CA ALA A 32 -8.04 -3.74 1.47
C ALA A 32 -7.76 -5.24 1.27
N GLY A 33 -6.77 -5.78 1.97
CA GLY A 33 -6.41 -7.19 1.91
C GLY A 33 -7.47 -8.08 2.58
N LEU A 34 -7.96 -7.70 3.76
CA LEU A 34 -9.07 -8.39 4.43
C LEU A 34 -10.37 -8.30 3.62
N ASP A 35 -10.65 -7.15 2.99
CA ASP A 35 -11.88 -6.99 2.20
C ASP A 35 -11.92 -7.87 0.95
N LYS A 36 -10.77 -8.36 0.45
CA LYS A 36 -10.73 -9.33 -0.67
C LYS A 36 -11.33 -10.70 -0.31
N PHE A 37 -11.51 -11.00 0.97
CA PHE A 37 -12.18 -12.21 1.44
C PHE A 37 -13.70 -12.04 1.59
N TYR A 38 -14.15 -10.81 1.86
CA TYR A 38 -15.52 -10.54 2.29
C TYR A 38 -16.33 -9.67 1.32
N HIS A 39 -15.65 -8.94 0.42
CA HIS A 39 -16.24 -8.02 -0.56
C HIS A 39 -17.22 -7.00 0.04
N PHE A 40 -16.92 -6.46 1.23
CA PHE A 40 -17.77 -5.48 1.88
C PHE A 40 -17.63 -4.09 1.24
N LEU A 41 -16.41 -3.69 0.85
CA LEU A 41 -16.20 -2.43 0.14
C LEU A 41 -16.53 -2.58 -1.34
N VAL A 42 -16.00 -3.64 -1.97
CA VAL A 42 -16.19 -3.89 -3.41
C VAL A 42 -15.89 -5.34 -3.79
N ASN A 43 -16.46 -5.78 -4.92
CA ASN A 43 -16.00 -7.00 -5.57
C ASN A 43 -14.65 -6.78 -6.27
N TRP A 44 -13.57 -7.10 -5.56
CA TRP A 44 -12.19 -6.96 -6.01
C TRP A 44 -11.84 -7.81 -7.25
N ASP A 45 -12.54 -8.91 -7.50
CA ASP A 45 -12.27 -9.81 -8.63
C ASP A 45 -12.43 -9.10 -9.97
N THR A 46 -13.28 -8.06 -10.01
CA THR A 46 -13.52 -7.24 -11.20
C THR A 46 -12.29 -6.43 -11.62
N TYR A 47 -11.37 -6.15 -10.70
CA TYR A 47 -10.14 -5.41 -10.97
C TYR A 47 -9.00 -6.28 -11.48
N LEU A 48 -9.14 -7.61 -11.46
CA LEU A 48 -8.11 -8.51 -11.96
C LEU A 48 -8.21 -8.67 -13.48
N SER A 49 -7.09 -8.47 -14.16
CA SER A 49 -7.02 -8.71 -15.61
C SER A 49 -7.28 -10.18 -15.91
N PRO A 50 -8.15 -10.51 -16.89
CA PRO A 50 -8.49 -11.91 -17.20
C PRO A 50 -7.29 -12.73 -17.69
N ILE A 51 -6.19 -12.08 -18.09
CA ILE A 51 -4.94 -12.72 -18.51
C ILE A 51 -4.32 -13.53 -17.35
N VAL A 52 -4.36 -13.02 -16.13
CA VAL A 52 -3.71 -13.66 -14.97
C VAL A 52 -4.37 -15.00 -14.61
N PRO A 53 -5.69 -15.07 -14.31
CA PRO A 53 -6.33 -16.34 -13.96
C PRO A 53 -6.35 -17.33 -15.13
N SER A 54 -6.48 -16.86 -16.38
CA SER A 54 -6.46 -17.74 -17.56
C SER A 54 -5.10 -18.40 -17.78
N THR A 55 -4.00 -17.70 -17.53
CA THR A 55 -2.64 -18.25 -17.64
C THR A 55 -2.34 -19.25 -16.53
N LEU A 56 -2.82 -18.99 -15.31
CA LEU A 56 -2.56 -19.80 -14.13
C LEU A 56 -3.54 -20.99 -13.97
N GLY A 57 -4.63 -21.02 -14.72
CA GLY A 57 -5.66 -22.07 -14.61
C GLY A 57 -6.42 -22.03 -13.29
N ILE A 58 -6.55 -20.85 -12.67
CA ILE A 58 -7.25 -20.63 -11.40
C ILE A 58 -8.37 -19.61 -11.56
N THR A 59 -9.29 -19.55 -10.59
CA THR A 59 -10.34 -18.53 -10.60
C THR A 59 -9.79 -17.17 -10.18
N ALA A 60 -10.40 -16.08 -10.67
CA ALA A 60 -10.06 -14.72 -10.27
C ALA A 60 -10.14 -14.56 -8.74
N HIS A 61 -11.22 -15.06 -8.13
CA HIS A 61 -11.40 -15.03 -6.69
C HIS A 61 -10.26 -15.70 -5.91
N SER A 62 -9.83 -16.90 -6.32
CA SER A 62 -8.74 -17.61 -5.64
C SER A 62 -7.42 -16.83 -5.71
N PHE A 63 -7.16 -16.16 -6.84
CA PHE A 63 -6.00 -15.29 -6.97
C PHE A 63 -6.13 -14.05 -6.06
N MET A 64 -7.30 -13.41 -6.05
CA MET A 64 -7.55 -12.21 -5.22
C MET A 64 -7.46 -12.48 -3.72
N VAL A 65 -7.87 -13.67 -3.26
CA VAL A 65 -7.64 -14.11 -1.88
C VAL A 65 -6.14 -14.16 -1.56
N GLY A 66 -5.32 -14.70 -2.48
CA GLY A 66 -3.85 -14.70 -2.32
C GLY A 66 -3.26 -13.29 -2.27
N VAL A 67 -3.71 -12.40 -3.16
CA VAL A 67 -3.37 -10.97 -3.13
C VAL A 67 -3.74 -10.35 -1.77
N GLY A 68 -4.91 -10.70 -1.22
CA GLY A 68 -5.36 -10.22 0.08
C GLY A 68 -4.41 -10.59 1.23
N VAL A 69 -3.90 -11.82 1.25
CA VAL A 69 -2.87 -12.23 2.22
C VAL A 69 -1.62 -11.38 2.09
N ILE A 70 -1.13 -11.17 0.86
CA ILE A 70 0.09 -10.40 0.60
C ILE A 70 -0.08 -8.94 1.06
N GLU A 71 -1.23 -8.32 0.80
CA GLU A 71 -1.49 -6.94 1.21
C GLU A 71 -1.56 -6.77 2.72
N VAL A 72 -2.16 -7.72 3.45
CA VAL A 72 -2.15 -7.73 4.91
C VAL A 72 -0.71 -7.81 5.43
N LEU A 73 0.09 -8.73 4.89
CA LEU A 73 1.50 -8.86 5.27
C LEU A 73 2.30 -7.60 4.94
N ALA A 74 2.02 -6.94 3.82
CA ALA A 74 2.66 -5.69 3.44
C ALA A 74 2.30 -4.54 4.40
N GLY A 75 1.04 -4.42 4.82
CA GLY A 75 0.62 -3.44 5.82
C GLY A 75 1.26 -3.68 7.19
N LEU A 76 1.37 -4.95 7.61
CA LEU A 76 2.11 -5.32 8.82
C LEU A 76 3.61 -5.01 8.70
N LEU A 77 4.21 -5.24 7.53
CA LEU A 77 5.60 -4.87 7.27
C LEU A 77 5.81 -3.35 7.38
N VAL A 78 4.89 -2.53 6.86
CA VAL A 78 4.94 -1.08 7.03
C VAL A 78 4.82 -0.69 8.49
N ALA A 79 3.95 -1.35 9.27
CA ALA A 79 3.77 -1.09 10.69
C ALA A 79 5.09 -1.24 11.47
N VAL A 80 5.83 -2.32 11.18
CA VAL A 80 7.05 -2.68 11.93
C VAL A 80 8.30 -2.01 11.37
N VAL A 81 8.44 -1.95 10.03
CA VAL A 81 9.64 -1.46 9.36
C VAL A 81 9.28 -0.56 8.16
N PRO A 82 8.77 0.66 8.41
CA PRO A 82 8.21 1.53 7.36
C PRO A 82 9.19 1.90 6.26
N ARG A 83 10.50 1.91 6.57
CA ARG A 83 11.58 2.18 5.60
C ARG A 83 11.58 1.20 4.44
N TYR A 84 11.48 -0.09 4.72
CA TYR A 84 11.42 -1.11 3.67
C TYR A 84 9.97 -1.37 3.23
N GLY A 85 9.03 -1.35 4.17
CA GLY A 85 7.60 -1.52 3.88
C GLY A 85 7.08 -0.53 2.84
N GLY A 86 7.47 0.74 2.90
CA GLY A 86 7.07 1.75 1.91
C GLY A 86 7.55 1.44 0.50
N TRP A 87 8.78 0.94 0.33
CA TRP A 87 9.27 0.49 -0.99
C TRP A 87 8.51 -0.73 -1.49
N VAL A 88 8.26 -1.72 -0.62
CA VAL A 88 7.52 -2.94 -0.97
C VAL A 88 6.10 -2.59 -1.41
N VAL A 89 5.38 -1.79 -0.63
CA VAL A 89 4.01 -1.35 -0.96
C VAL A 89 3.99 -0.51 -2.23
N GLY A 90 4.93 0.42 -2.39
CA GLY A 90 5.02 1.24 -3.61
C GLY A 90 5.23 0.39 -4.87
N LEU A 91 6.15 -0.59 -4.83
CA LEU A 91 6.36 -1.51 -5.96
C LEU A 91 5.17 -2.45 -6.20
N TRP A 92 4.50 -2.89 -5.12
CA TRP A 92 3.28 -3.68 -5.22
C TRP A 92 2.16 -2.91 -5.94
N LEU A 93 1.96 -1.65 -5.58
CA LEU A 93 1.01 -0.75 -6.25
C LEU A 93 1.36 -0.54 -7.73
N ILE A 94 2.64 -0.45 -8.09
CA ILE A 94 3.06 -0.42 -9.50
C ILE A 94 2.61 -1.70 -10.24
N GLY A 95 2.71 -2.87 -9.62
CA GLY A 95 2.17 -4.11 -10.17
C GLY A 95 0.65 -4.05 -10.39
N ILE A 96 -0.10 -3.54 -9.40
CA ILE A 96 -1.55 -3.33 -9.49
C ILE A 96 -1.89 -2.37 -10.64
N ILE A 97 -1.17 -1.26 -10.75
CA ILE A 97 -1.36 -0.27 -11.82
C ILE A 97 -1.17 -0.90 -13.20
N ILE A 98 -0.11 -1.69 -13.40
CA ILE A 98 0.13 -2.39 -14.68
C ILE A 98 -1.03 -3.33 -15.00
N ASN A 99 -1.56 -4.06 -14.00
CA ASN A 99 -2.75 -4.88 -14.16
C ASN A 99 -3.97 -4.05 -14.56
N LEU A 100 -4.24 -2.93 -13.88
CA LEU A 100 -5.39 -2.07 -14.17
C LEU A 100 -5.30 -1.43 -15.56
N LEU A 101 -4.11 -1.02 -15.99
CA LEU A 101 -3.87 -0.47 -17.33
C LEU A 101 -4.11 -1.47 -18.45
N SER A 102 -4.13 -2.78 -18.16
CA SER A 102 -4.51 -3.81 -19.13
C SER A 102 -6.03 -3.92 -19.34
N ILE A 103 -6.83 -3.22 -18.52
CA ILE A 103 -8.29 -3.23 -18.54
C ILE A 103 -8.78 -1.81 -18.88
N PRO A 104 -9.41 -1.58 -20.06
CA PRO A 104 -9.79 -0.23 -20.51
C PRO A 104 -10.72 0.57 -19.57
N ALA A 105 -11.35 -0.08 -18.60
CA ALA A 105 -12.34 0.53 -17.71
C ALA A 105 -11.75 1.19 -16.45
N TYR A 106 -10.46 1.01 -16.14
CA TYR A 106 -9.89 1.34 -14.82
C TYR A 106 -8.70 2.31 -14.84
N PHE A 107 -8.57 3.14 -15.88
CA PHE A 107 -7.47 4.09 -15.99
C PHE A 107 -7.50 5.20 -14.92
N ASP A 108 -8.69 5.59 -14.46
CA ASP A 108 -8.86 6.54 -13.37
C ASP A 108 -8.40 5.97 -12.02
N ILE A 109 -8.66 4.68 -11.77
CA ILE A 109 -8.17 3.95 -10.60
C ILE A 109 -6.64 3.82 -10.68
N ALA A 110 -6.10 3.43 -11.84
CA ALA A 110 -4.66 3.34 -12.06
C ALA A 110 -3.93 4.67 -11.76
N LEU A 111 -4.51 5.81 -12.12
CA LEU A 111 -3.96 7.13 -11.80
C LEU A 111 -3.98 7.43 -10.29
N ARG A 112 -5.04 7.04 -9.57
CA ARG A 112 -5.12 7.20 -8.11
C ARG A 112 -4.09 6.32 -7.40
N ASP A 113 -3.96 5.08 -7.84
CA ASP A 113 -2.99 4.13 -7.31
C ASP A 113 -1.55 4.61 -7.58
N PHE A 114 -1.31 5.29 -8.70
CA PHE A 114 -0.01 5.93 -8.94
C PHE A 114 0.30 7.00 -7.88
N GLY A 115 -0.68 7.80 -7.48
CA GLY A 115 -0.55 8.72 -6.35
C GLY A 115 -0.25 8.01 -5.03
N LEU A 116 -0.90 6.88 -4.77
CA LEU A 116 -0.60 6.03 -3.60
C LEU A 116 0.82 5.44 -3.66
N ALA A 117 1.28 5.01 -4.83
CA ALA A 117 2.64 4.49 -4.98
C ALA A 117 3.68 5.57 -4.65
N LEU A 118 3.48 6.79 -5.15
CA LEU A 118 4.34 7.94 -4.81
C LEU A 118 4.29 8.27 -3.32
N GLY A 119 3.12 8.21 -2.68
CA GLY A 119 2.99 8.40 -1.24
C GLY A 119 3.72 7.34 -0.42
N ALA A 120 3.71 6.07 -0.86
CA ALA A 120 4.46 4.98 -0.23
C ALA A 120 5.98 5.18 -0.37
N PHE A 121 6.45 5.66 -1.53
CA PHE A 121 7.85 6.04 -1.72
C PHE A 121 8.24 7.22 -0.83
N ALA A 122 7.37 8.23 -0.70
CA ALA A 122 7.58 9.36 0.21
C ALA A 122 7.69 8.89 1.68
N LEU A 123 6.83 7.96 2.11
CA LEU A 123 6.93 7.32 3.43
C LEU A 123 8.31 6.67 3.63
N SER A 124 8.79 5.91 2.65
CA SER A 124 10.11 5.28 2.74
C SER A 124 11.24 6.32 2.86
N ARG A 125 11.14 7.44 2.15
CA ARG A 125 12.12 8.53 2.24
C ARG A 125 12.10 9.22 3.61
N LEU A 126 10.92 9.53 4.15
CA LEU A 126 10.78 10.18 5.45
C LEU A 126 11.15 9.25 6.61
N SER A 127 10.81 7.97 6.51
CA SER A 127 11.16 6.97 7.54
C SER A 127 12.67 6.75 7.66
N ALA A 128 13.47 7.05 6.63
CA ALA A 128 14.93 7.03 6.78
C ALA A 128 15.45 8.05 7.81
N GLU A 129 14.68 9.10 8.12
CA GLU A 129 15.01 10.11 9.12
C GLU A 129 14.35 9.83 10.49
N TYR A 130 13.13 9.28 10.49
CA TYR A 130 12.29 9.20 11.69
C TYR A 130 12.06 7.77 12.23
N SER A 131 12.34 6.73 11.46
CA SER A 131 12.20 5.34 11.91
C SER A 131 13.30 4.99 12.91
N PRO A 132 12.99 4.40 14.07
CA PRO A 132 13.99 3.89 15.02
C PRO A 132 14.69 2.60 14.54
N VAL A 133 14.33 2.08 13.37
CA VAL A 133 14.92 0.92 12.68
C VAL A 133 15.31 1.28 11.26
#